data_AF-A0A9Y2NK11-F1
#
_entry.id   AF-A0A9Y2NK11-F1
#
_cell.length_a   1.000
_cell.length_b   1.000
_cell.length_c   1.000
_cell.angle_alpha   90.00
_cell.angle_beta   90.00
_cell.angle_gamma   90.00
#
_symmetry.space_group_name_H-M   'P 1'
#
loop_
_entity.id
_entity.type
_entity.pdbx_description
1 polymer ?
#
loop_
_entity_poly.entity_id
_entity_poly.type
_entity_poly.pdbx_seq_one_letter_code
_entity_poly.pdbx_strand_id
1 'polypeptide(L)'
;MRTTLLRAGSLAGVTVAVLAGSTAVATADDAVTGSAFGASASVTLLPGVLTDGKGITVDTGQLAKSSSAGPAEASVADVPLKGLVTAKAISSSVVDGAGSVAAKASVAEVTLPLLAAAAGRVPSIRLISARCGSADGHVTGSSDLAGVNLGRLGTLPAATSPNQKLGIPGVAEVTVNEQTQRYDGSLEVTALHVKLLGGKTTGALGSGDVKLASVTCGPSKERAPEAPPRPTGPGQVVVVPAGAPQTGDGSLATEG
;
A
#
# COMPACT_ATOMS: atom_id res chain seq x y z
N MET A 1 49.82 30.78 58.09
CA MET A 1 49.78 30.24 59.46
C MET A 1 48.33 30.00 59.87
N ARG A 2 48.05 28.77 60.34
CA ARG A 2 47.05 28.39 61.37
C ARG A 2 45.54 28.67 61.16
N THR A 3 44.87 27.64 60.63
CA THR A 3 43.71 26.88 61.18
C THR A 3 42.89 27.43 62.35
N THR A 4 41.55 27.42 62.21
CA THR A 4 40.53 26.75 63.09
C THR A 4 39.12 26.92 62.45
N LEU A 5 38.37 25.92 61.97
CA LEU A 5 37.62 24.79 62.55
C LEU A 5 36.35 25.13 63.39
N LEU A 6 35.27 24.41 63.02
CA LEU A 6 34.05 23.98 63.76
C LEU A 6 32.78 24.88 63.73
N ARG A 7 31.69 24.36 63.14
CA ARG A 7 30.69 23.54 63.87
C ARG A 7 29.63 22.91 62.95
N ALA A 8 29.17 21.75 63.38
CA ALA A 8 28.25 20.82 62.75
C ALA A 8 26.78 21.24 62.83
N GLY A 9 25.95 20.65 61.96
CA GLY A 9 24.50 20.75 61.99
C GLY A 9 23.86 19.73 61.04
N SER A 10 23.73 18.49 61.50
CA SER A 10 23.07 17.38 60.83
C SER A 10 21.55 17.55 60.88
N LEU A 11 20.87 17.62 59.74
CA LEU A 11 19.44 17.33 59.65
C LEU A 11 19.21 16.38 58.47
N ALA A 12 18.89 15.13 58.82
CA ALA A 12 18.46 14.09 57.93
C ALA A 12 17.08 14.45 57.37
N GLY A 13 17.03 14.82 56.08
CA GLY A 13 15.79 14.91 55.32
C GLY A 13 15.56 13.60 54.58
N VAL A 14 14.63 12.79 55.06
CA VAL A 14 14.10 11.64 54.32
C VAL A 14 13.28 12.19 53.15
N THR A 15 13.89 12.35 51.98
CA THR A 15 13.17 12.60 50.74
C THR A 15 12.62 11.27 50.22
N VAL A 16 11.33 11.04 50.45
CA VAL A 16 10.56 10.05 49.70
C VAL A 16 10.53 10.54 48.26
N ALA A 17 11.44 10.02 47.43
CA ALA A 17 11.38 10.19 45.99
C ALA A 17 10.19 9.40 45.48
N VAL A 18 9.04 10.08 45.38
CA VAL A 18 7.90 9.59 44.60
C VAL A 18 8.42 9.46 43.17
N LEU A 19 8.68 8.23 42.74
CA LEU A 19 8.83 7.87 41.34
C LEU A 19 7.48 8.14 40.67
N ALA A 20 7.25 9.40 40.30
CA ALA A 20 6.26 9.77 39.32
C ALA A 20 6.72 9.13 38.00
N GLY A 21 6.23 7.91 37.77
CA GLY A 21 6.31 7.26 36.48
C GLY A 21 5.53 8.10 35.48
N SER A 22 6.20 9.08 34.88
CA SER A 22 5.77 9.67 33.63
C SER A 22 5.91 8.57 32.59
N THR A 23 4.83 7.81 32.40
CA THR A 23 4.60 7.11 31.15
C THR A 23 4.50 8.20 30.09
N ALA A 24 5.65 8.53 29.49
CA ALA A 24 5.65 9.27 28.24
C ALA A 24 4.87 8.41 27.26
N VAL A 25 3.58 8.72 27.11
CA VAL A 25 2.79 8.27 25.98
C VAL A 25 3.56 8.80 24.76
N ALA A 26 4.21 7.89 24.04
CA ALA A 26 4.78 8.19 22.74
C ALA A 26 3.63 8.75 21.91
N THR A 27 3.64 10.06 21.69
CA THR A 27 2.81 10.67 20.66
C THR A 27 3.23 9.97 19.37
N ALA A 28 2.29 9.28 18.72
CA ALA A 28 2.51 8.83 17.35
C ALA A 28 2.99 10.07 16.59
N ASP A 29 4.24 10.03 16.12
CA ASP A 29 4.81 11.14 15.38
C ASP A 29 3.85 11.43 14.21
N ASP A 30 3.26 12.62 14.18
CA ASP A 30 2.57 13.20 13.01
C ASP A 30 3.56 13.44 11.84
N ALA A 31 4.72 12.78 11.87
CA ALA A 31 5.76 12.88 10.89
C ALA A 31 5.23 12.38 9.56
N VAL A 32 5.26 13.27 8.58
CA VAL A 32 4.96 12.95 7.20
C VAL A 32 6.08 12.05 6.68
N THR A 33 5.72 10.85 6.23
CA THR A 33 6.64 9.84 5.70
C THR A 33 6.29 9.44 4.28
N GLY A 34 7.30 9.03 3.54
CA GLY A 34 7.18 8.58 2.16
C GLY A 34 7.93 7.27 1.94
N SER A 35 7.42 6.47 1.01
CA SER A 35 8.13 5.30 0.47
C SER A 35 7.85 5.12 -1.00
N ALA A 36 8.79 4.51 -1.71
CA ALA A 36 8.65 4.22 -3.14
C ALA A 36 9.38 2.93 -3.51
N PHE A 37 8.87 2.22 -4.51
CA PHE A 37 9.57 1.11 -5.14
C PHE A 37 9.28 1.05 -6.64
N GLY A 38 10.29 0.61 -7.39
CA GLY A 38 10.21 0.54 -8.84
C GLY A 38 9.32 -0.61 -9.33
N ALA A 39 9.46 -1.80 -8.73
CA ALA A 39 8.66 -2.95 -9.12
C ALA A 39 8.52 -3.97 -7.98
N SER A 40 7.41 -4.70 -7.95
CA SER A 40 7.22 -5.90 -7.15
C SER A 40 6.32 -6.89 -7.87
N ALA A 41 6.57 -8.17 -7.67
CA ALA A 41 5.77 -9.26 -8.18
C ALA A 41 5.64 -10.35 -7.11
N SER A 42 4.39 -10.75 -6.85
CA SER A 42 4.01 -11.86 -5.98
C SER A 42 2.93 -12.65 -6.70
N VAL A 43 3.35 -13.64 -7.49
CA VAL A 43 2.45 -14.41 -8.37
C VAL A 43 2.70 -15.90 -8.25
N THR A 44 1.63 -16.67 -8.44
CA THR A 44 1.67 -18.12 -8.63
C THR A 44 1.13 -18.43 -10.03
N LEU A 45 1.99 -18.95 -10.89
CA LEU A 45 1.67 -19.33 -12.26
C LEU A 45 1.34 -20.82 -12.36
N LEU A 46 0.44 -21.14 -13.29
CA LEU A 46 0.08 -22.52 -13.58
C LEU A 46 1.17 -23.24 -14.39
N PRO A 47 1.22 -24.59 -14.36
CA PRO A 47 2.11 -25.36 -15.22
C PRO A 47 1.91 -25.01 -16.71
N GLY A 48 3.01 -24.88 -17.46
CA GLY A 48 2.97 -24.48 -18.88
C GLY A 48 2.99 -22.98 -19.11
N VAL A 49 2.91 -22.16 -18.06
CA VAL A 49 2.99 -20.70 -18.13
C VAL A 49 4.43 -20.28 -17.82
N LEU A 50 5.14 -19.81 -18.86
CA LEU A 50 6.58 -19.47 -18.84
C LEU A 50 7.55 -20.64 -18.57
N THR A 51 7.07 -21.81 -18.13
CA THR A 51 7.88 -23.01 -17.85
C THR A 51 7.23 -24.28 -18.40
N ASP A 52 8.02 -25.17 -18.98
CA ASP A 52 7.55 -26.34 -19.75
C ASP A 52 7.04 -27.54 -18.90
N GLY A 53 6.61 -27.36 -17.65
CA GLY A 53 6.04 -28.51 -16.92
C GLY A 53 5.75 -28.39 -15.43
N LYS A 54 6.09 -27.28 -14.77
CA LYS A 54 5.72 -27.06 -13.36
C LYS A 54 5.26 -25.62 -13.14
N GLY A 55 4.20 -25.45 -12.37
CA GLY A 55 3.79 -24.14 -11.89
C GLY A 55 4.94 -23.48 -11.11
N ILE A 56 5.03 -22.17 -11.19
CA ILE A 56 6.08 -21.40 -10.54
C ILE A 56 5.46 -20.34 -9.64
N THR A 57 5.98 -20.22 -8.42
CA THR A 57 5.71 -19.06 -7.57
C THR A 57 6.88 -18.11 -7.69
N VAL A 58 6.58 -16.84 -7.96
CA VAL A 58 7.56 -15.77 -8.05
C VAL A 58 7.23 -14.75 -6.98
N ASP A 59 8.16 -14.54 -6.07
CA ASP A 59 8.19 -13.40 -5.17
C ASP A 59 9.51 -12.67 -5.36
N THR A 60 9.42 -11.39 -5.68
CA THR A 60 10.59 -10.52 -5.94
C THR A 60 10.84 -9.53 -4.81
N GLY A 61 9.94 -9.43 -3.84
CA GLY A 61 9.90 -8.31 -2.91
C GLY A 61 9.77 -6.96 -3.64
N GLN A 62 10.21 -5.89 -2.96
CA GLN A 62 10.23 -4.54 -3.52
C GLN A 62 11.62 -4.26 -4.11
N LEU A 63 11.68 -4.07 -5.42
CA LEU A 63 12.90 -3.70 -6.13
C LEU A 63 13.06 -2.19 -6.23
N ALA A 64 14.31 -1.72 -6.13
CA ALA A 64 14.66 -0.31 -6.03
C ALA A 64 13.80 0.40 -4.98
N LYS A 65 13.87 -0.04 -3.72
CA LYS A 65 13.11 0.54 -2.60
C LYS A 65 13.80 1.79 -2.07
N SER A 66 13.04 2.86 -1.85
CA SER A 66 13.44 4.08 -1.13
C SER A 66 12.38 4.49 -0.10
N SER A 67 12.79 5.25 0.92
CA SER A 67 11.89 5.72 1.98
C SER A 67 12.51 6.82 2.84
N SER A 68 11.68 7.61 3.52
CA SER A 68 12.13 8.62 4.50
C SER A 68 12.95 8.05 5.67
N ALA A 69 12.78 6.76 5.99
CA ALA A 69 13.52 6.06 7.05
C ALA A 69 14.62 5.13 6.52
N GLY A 70 14.98 5.25 5.24
CA GLY A 70 15.90 4.34 4.56
C GLY A 70 16.69 5.06 3.47
N PRO A 71 17.15 4.36 2.43
CA PRO A 71 17.79 5.05 1.31
C PRO A 71 16.82 6.01 0.65
N ALA A 72 17.25 7.26 0.44
CA ALA A 72 16.45 8.28 -0.21
C ALA A 72 16.24 7.98 -1.70
N GLU A 73 17.16 7.25 -2.34
CA GLU A 73 17.06 6.85 -3.74
C GLU A 73 17.54 5.41 -3.93
N ALA A 74 16.98 4.72 -4.92
CA ALA A 74 17.43 3.41 -5.34
C ALA A 74 17.17 3.18 -6.83
N SER A 75 18.02 2.38 -7.47
CA SER A 75 17.85 2.02 -8.88
C SER A 75 18.38 0.62 -9.17
N VAL A 76 17.76 -0.05 -10.14
CA VAL A 76 18.24 -1.33 -10.70
C VAL A 76 18.14 -1.26 -12.22
N ALA A 77 19.19 -1.66 -12.92
CA ALA A 77 19.21 -1.80 -14.36
C ALA A 77 18.93 -3.25 -14.76
N ASP A 78 18.39 -3.44 -15.96
CA ASP A 78 18.15 -4.73 -16.60
C ASP A 78 17.45 -5.71 -15.66
N VAL A 79 16.17 -5.44 -15.39
CA VAL A 79 15.36 -6.19 -14.44
C VAL A 79 14.48 -7.20 -15.18
N PRO A 80 14.91 -8.47 -15.28
CA PRO A 80 14.03 -9.56 -15.65
C PRO A 80 13.29 -10.01 -14.38
N LEU A 81 12.04 -9.60 -14.21
CA LEU A 81 11.14 -10.10 -13.14
C LEU A 81 10.73 -11.55 -13.42
N LYS A 82 11.71 -12.45 -13.55
CA LYS A 82 11.57 -13.87 -13.86
C LYS A 82 10.68 -14.14 -15.09
N GLY A 83 10.75 -13.26 -16.10
CA GLY A 83 9.98 -13.37 -17.34
C GLY A 83 8.52 -12.89 -17.26
N LEU A 84 8.03 -12.51 -16.08
CA LEU A 84 6.69 -11.91 -15.92
C LEU A 84 6.63 -10.53 -16.58
N VAL A 85 7.68 -9.75 -16.31
CA VAL A 85 7.91 -8.40 -16.79
C VAL A 85 9.39 -8.26 -17.05
N THR A 86 9.75 -7.53 -18.10
CA THR A 86 11.11 -7.04 -18.28
C THR A 86 11.10 -5.52 -18.20
N ALA A 87 12.10 -4.92 -17.57
CA ALA A 87 12.31 -3.48 -17.58
C ALA A 87 13.80 -3.20 -17.77
N LYS A 88 14.14 -2.16 -18.53
CA LYS A 88 15.54 -1.76 -18.72
C LYS A 88 16.10 -1.02 -17.51
N ALA A 89 15.27 -0.22 -16.86
CA ALA A 89 15.66 0.49 -15.66
C ALA A 89 14.45 0.68 -14.75
N ILE A 90 14.69 0.54 -13.46
CA ILE A 90 13.76 0.94 -12.42
C ILE A 90 14.47 1.90 -11.47
N SER A 91 13.75 2.92 -11.03
CA SER A 91 14.25 3.85 -10.02
C SER A 91 13.14 4.29 -9.08
N SER A 92 13.54 4.67 -7.88
CA SER A 92 12.67 5.33 -6.92
C SER A 92 13.44 6.38 -6.16
N SER A 93 12.71 7.39 -5.69
CA SER A 93 13.24 8.42 -4.80
C SER A 93 12.19 8.90 -3.82
N VAL A 94 12.66 9.32 -2.66
CA VAL A 94 11.90 10.01 -1.63
C VAL A 94 12.72 11.22 -1.20
N VAL A 95 12.05 12.37 -1.18
CA VAL A 95 12.59 13.64 -0.69
C VAL A 95 11.72 14.04 0.48
N ASP A 96 12.30 14.07 1.67
CA ASP A 96 11.69 14.52 2.90
C ASP A 96 12.07 15.97 3.22
N GLY A 97 11.17 16.65 3.91
CA GLY A 97 11.34 18.01 4.39
C GLY A 97 10.59 18.22 5.68
N ALA A 98 10.76 19.39 6.29
CA ALA A 98 10.05 19.72 7.53
C ALA A 98 8.53 19.77 7.28
N GLY A 99 7.82 18.70 7.67
CA GLY A 99 6.36 18.58 7.49
C GLY A 99 5.91 18.24 6.07
N SER A 100 6.82 17.82 5.19
CA SER A 100 6.49 17.46 3.80
C SER A 100 7.26 16.25 3.31
N VAL A 101 6.69 15.51 2.37
CA VAL A 101 7.40 14.46 1.63
C VAL A 101 6.96 14.43 0.18
N ALA A 102 7.89 14.14 -0.72
CA ALA A 102 7.60 13.81 -2.11
C ALA A 102 8.24 12.46 -2.43
N ALA A 103 7.48 11.57 -3.07
CA ALA A 103 7.99 10.28 -3.49
C ALA A 103 7.73 10.06 -4.99
N LYS A 104 8.66 9.41 -5.65
CA LYS A 104 8.61 9.10 -7.07
C LYS A 104 9.09 7.68 -7.32
N ALA A 105 8.43 6.98 -8.22
CA ALA A 105 8.91 5.73 -8.78
C ALA A 105 8.82 5.79 -10.31
N SER A 106 9.77 5.16 -11.00
CA SER A 106 9.81 5.14 -12.46
C SER A 106 10.36 3.81 -12.99
N VAL A 107 9.79 3.36 -14.09
CA VAL A 107 10.16 2.11 -14.78
C VAL A 107 10.24 2.41 -16.27
N ALA A 108 11.37 2.10 -16.89
CA ALA A 108 11.65 2.39 -18.29
C ALA A 108 11.72 1.12 -19.13
N GLU A 109 11.25 1.21 -20.37
CA GLU A 109 11.26 0.15 -21.39
C GLU A 109 10.70 -1.17 -20.84
N VAL A 110 9.43 -1.12 -20.46
CA VAL A 110 8.70 -2.25 -19.90
C VAL A 110 8.19 -3.13 -21.03
N THR A 111 8.32 -4.44 -20.86
CA THR A 111 7.54 -5.42 -21.62
C THR A 111 6.80 -6.36 -20.69
N LEU A 112 5.65 -6.86 -21.14
CA LEU A 112 4.78 -7.76 -20.36
C LEU A 112 4.64 -9.13 -21.07
N PRO A 113 5.68 -9.97 -21.12
CA PRO A 113 5.63 -11.25 -21.84
C PRO A 113 4.46 -12.14 -21.41
N LEU A 114 4.08 -12.06 -20.13
CA LEU A 114 2.96 -12.81 -19.56
C LEU A 114 1.63 -12.56 -20.31
N LEU A 115 1.42 -11.36 -20.85
CA LEU A 115 0.19 -10.99 -21.54
C LEU A 115 0.26 -11.18 -23.06
N ALA A 116 1.38 -11.70 -23.59
CA ALA A 116 1.63 -11.75 -25.03
C ALA A 116 0.58 -12.56 -25.79
N ALA A 117 0.15 -13.70 -25.25
CA ALA A 117 -0.87 -14.56 -25.87
C ALA A 117 -2.22 -13.84 -26.00
N ALA A 118 -2.66 -13.17 -24.93
CA ALA A 118 -3.93 -12.43 -24.94
C ALA A 118 -3.86 -11.17 -25.83
N ALA A 119 -2.69 -10.52 -25.86
CA ALA A 119 -2.46 -9.32 -26.66
C ALA A 119 -2.12 -9.61 -28.14
N GLY A 120 -1.86 -10.87 -28.52
CA GLY A 120 -1.35 -11.26 -29.85
C GLY A 120 0.08 -10.82 -30.16
N ARG A 121 0.72 -10.08 -29.25
CA ARG A 121 2.14 -9.68 -29.25
C ARG A 121 2.53 -9.30 -27.83
N VAL A 122 3.82 -9.25 -27.52
CA VAL A 122 4.30 -8.77 -26.22
C VAL A 122 3.92 -7.29 -26.05
N PRO A 123 3.11 -6.92 -25.04
CA PRO A 123 2.84 -5.54 -24.72
C PRO A 123 4.10 -4.80 -24.26
N SER A 124 4.20 -3.52 -24.59
CA SER A 124 5.31 -2.67 -24.19
C SER A 124 4.86 -1.27 -23.74
N ILE A 125 5.61 -0.68 -22.82
CA ILE A 125 5.39 0.68 -22.30
C ILE A 125 6.77 1.33 -22.14
N ARG A 126 6.97 2.50 -22.74
CA ARG A 126 8.30 3.17 -22.71
C ARG A 126 8.64 3.73 -21.34
N LEU A 127 7.67 4.35 -20.68
CA LEU A 127 7.85 4.92 -19.35
C LEU A 127 6.59 4.73 -18.53
N ILE A 128 6.78 4.29 -17.30
CA ILE A 128 5.76 4.24 -16.25
C ILE A 128 6.30 5.10 -15.11
N SER A 129 5.51 6.03 -14.59
CA SER A 129 5.90 6.81 -13.43
C SER A 129 4.74 7.00 -12.47
N ALA A 130 5.03 6.94 -11.17
CA ALA A 130 4.12 7.32 -10.10
C ALA A 130 4.76 8.41 -9.26
N ARG A 131 3.93 9.33 -8.76
CA ARG A 131 4.34 10.43 -7.89
C ARG A 131 3.29 10.60 -6.81
N CYS A 132 3.74 10.85 -5.59
CA CYS A 132 2.89 11.37 -4.54
C CYS A 132 3.61 12.49 -3.81
N GLY A 133 2.83 13.35 -3.17
CA GLY A 133 3.34 14.37 -2.28
C GLY A 133 2.40 14.52 -1.09
N SER A 134 2.97 14.76 0.09
CA SER A 134 2.23 15.21 1.26
C SER A 134 2.84 16.51 1.76
N ALA A 135 2.03 17.55 1.90
CA ALA A 135 2.41 18.84 2.45
C ALA A 135 1.18 19.52 3.04
N ASP A 136 1.35 20.29 4.10
CA ASP A 136 0.27 21.08 4.73
C ASP A 136 -0.98 20.27 5.12
N GLY A 137 -0.80 18.97 5.41
CA GLY A 137 -1.89 18.06 5.75
C GLY A 137 -2.66 17.52 4.55
N HIS A 138 -2.31 17.88 3.32
CA HIS A 138 -2.90 17.36 2.09
C HIS A 138 -1.97 16.35 1.43
N VAL A 139 -2.55 15.27 0.91
CA VAL A 139 -1.82 14.25 0.16
C VAL A 139 -2.35 14.21 -1.27
N THR A 140 -1.45 14.20 -2.24
CA THR A 140 -1.76 14.14 -3.67
C THR A 140 -1.03 12.99 -4.33
N GLY A 141 -1.63 12.46 -5.39
CA GLY A 141 -1.13 11.29 -6.09
C GLY A 141 -1.40 11.35 -7.59
N SER A 142 -0.43 10.92 -8.39
CA SER A 142 -0.58 10.85 -9.85
C SER A 142 0.30 9.78 -10.45
N SER A 143 -0.07 9.32 -11.64
CA SER A 143 0.78 8.45 -12.45
C SER A 143 0.72 8.84 -13.92
N ASP A 144 1.78 8.53 -14.65
CA ASP A 144 1.88 8.75 -16.09
C ASP A 144 2.46 7.52 -16.79
N LEU A 145 1.87 7.18 -17.94
CA LEU A 145 2.30 6.07 -18.79
C LEU A 145 2.52 6.60 -20.21
N ALA A 146 3.74 6.46 -20.72
CA ALA A 146 4.11 6.95 -22.05
C ALA A 146 4.48 5.80 -23.00
N GLY A 147 4.09 5.95 -24.27
CA GLY A 147 4.42 4.98 -25.32
C GLY A 147 3.80 3.60 -25.09
N VAL A 148 2.56 3.57 -24.58
CA VAL A 148 1.82 2.34 -24.30
C VAL A 148 1.44 1.62 -25.59
N ASN A 149 1.70 0.32 -25.61
CA ASN A 149 1.30 -0.57 -26.69
C ASN A 149 0.85 -1.90 -26.09
N LEU A 150 -0.47 -2.14 -26.04
CA LEU A 150 -1.01 -3.39 -25.51
C LEU A 150 -1.47 -4.39 -26.59
N GLY A 151 -1.08 -4.18 -27.85
CA GLY A 151 -1.52 -5.02 -28.96
C GLY A 151 -3.05 -5.07 -29.07
N ARG A 152 -3.61 -6.29 -29.11
CA ARG A 152 -5.06 -6.52 -29.24
C ARG A 152 -5.87 -6.21 -27.97
N LEU A 153 -5.21 -5.95 -26.85
CA LEU A 153 -5.90 -5.52 -25.61
C LEU A 153 -6.41 -4.09 -25.70
N GLY A 154 -6.06 -3.36 -26.76
CA GLY A 154 -6.51 -2.00 -27.02
C GLY A 154 -5.56 -0.95 -26.43
N THR A 155 -6.11 0.23 -26.18
CA THR A 155 -5.41 1.36 -25.57
C THR A 155 -5.75 1.42 -24.09
N LEU A 156 -4.75 1.68 -23.24
CA LEU A 156 -5.06 2.15 -21.89
C LEU A 156 -5.75 3.51 -21.99
N PRO A 157 -6.76 3.79 -21.15
CA PRO A 157 -7.33 5.12 -21.05
C PRO A 157 -6.21 6.14 -20.87
N ALA A 158 -6.17 7.17 -21.72
CA ALA A 158 -5.16 8.22 -21.63
C ALA A 158 -5.23 8.85 -20.22
N ALA A 159 -4.15 8.68 -19.47
CA ALA A 159 -4.11 8.86 -18.03
C ALA A 159 -4.53 10.28 -17.61
N THR A 160 -5.59 10.38 -16.81
CA THR A 160 -5.85 11.52 -15.90
C THR A 160 -6.67 11.08 -14.68
N SER A 161 -7.70 10.24 -14.86
CA SER A 161 -8.52 9.76 -13.74
C SER A 161 -7.84 8.63 -12.95
N PRO A 162 -7.99 8.58 -11.62
CA PRO A 162 -7.58 7.43 -10.80
C PRO A 162 -8.33 6.14 -11.15
N ASN A 163 -7.72 5.00 -10.78
CA ASN A 163 -8.33 3.67 -10.73
C ASN A 163 -8.93 3.19 -12.06
N GLN A 164 -8.26 3.44 -13.18
CA GLN A 164 -8.74 3.04 -14.50
C GLN A 164 -8.43 1.57 -14.75
N LYS A 165 -9.45 0.77 -15.07
CA LYS A 165 -9.33 -0.69 -15.20
C LYS A 165 -9.51 -1.15 -16.64
N LEU A 166 -8.67 -2.09 -17.05
CA LEU A 166 -8.77 -2.85 -18.27
C LEU A 166 -8.81 -4.34 -17.93
N GLY A 167 -9.97 -4.95 -18.09
CA GLY A 167 -10.14 -6.39 -17.90
C GLY A 167 -9.65 -7.17 -19.13
N ILE A 168 -8.88 -8.23 -18.88
CA ILE A 168 -8.51 -9.24 -19.87
C ILE A 168 -9.31 -10.51 -19.51
N PRO A 169 -10.35 -10.86 -20.29
CA PRO A 169 -11.26 -11.94 -19.95
C PRO A 169 -10.53 -13.25 -19.61
N GLY A 170 -10.76 -13.76 -18.41
CA GLY A 170 -10.17 -15.03 -17.94
C GLY A 170 -8.64 -15.03 -17.81
N VAL A 171 -8.01 -13.86 -17.68
CA VAL A 171 -6.55 -13.78 -17.58
C VAL A 171 -6.13 -12.85 -16.45
N ALA A 172 -6.43 -11.56 -16.58
CA ALA A 172 -5.92 -10.54 -15.69
C ALA A 172 -6.82 -9.31 -15.66
N GLU A 173 -6.70 -8.50 -14.62
CA GLU A 173 -7.15 -7.11 -14.58
C GLU A 173 -5.91 -6.22 -14.57
N VAL A 174 -5.88 -5.22 -15.44
CA VAL A 174 -4.82 -4.20 -15.48
C VAL A 174 -5.42 -2.90 -14.98
N THR A 175 -4.90 -2.39 -13.86
CA THR A 175 -5.30 -1.11 -13.28
C THR A 175 -4.20 -0.07 -13.51
N VAL A 176 -4.57 1.09 -14.04
CA VAL A 176 -3.72 2.25 -14.26
C VAL A 176 -4.08 3.34 -13.27
N ASN A 177 -3.05 4.01 -12.74
CA ASN A 177 -3.23 5.06 -11.73
C ASN A 177 -4.06 4.56 -10.54
N GLU A 178 -3.75 3.37 -10.03
CA GLU A 178 -4.41 2.83 -8.85
C GLU A 178 -4.08 3.73 -7.66
N GLN A 179 -5.10 4.32 -7.04
CA GLN A 179 -4.95 5.19 -5.89
C GLN A 179 -5.80 4.67 -4.74
N THR A 180 -5.16 4.35 -3.62
CA THR A 180 -5.79 3.81 -2.42
C THR A 180 -5.46 4.71 -1.24
N GLN A 181 -6.48 5.37 -0.69
CA GLN A 181 -6.38 6.05 0.60
C GLN A 181 -6.44 5.01 1.72
N ARG A 182 -5.43 4.99 2.59
CA ARG A 182 -5.40 4.11 3.77
C ARG A 182 -6.04 4.79 4.97
N TYR A 183 -6.40 3.96 5.96
CA TYR A 183 -7.03 4.42 7.20
C TYR A 183 -6.11 5.36 8.01
N ASP A 184 -4.79 5.19 7.89
CA ASP A 184 -3.80 6.09 8.51
C ASP A 184 -3.71 7.45 7.80
N GLY A 185 -4.49 7.70 6.74
CA GLY A 185 -4.42 8.93 5.95
C GLY A 185 -3.33 8.91 4.88
N SER A 186 -2.54 7.84 4.74
CA SER A 186 -1.58 7.71 3.64
C SER A 186 -2.27 7.42 2.31
N LEU A 187 -1.69 7.89 1.21
CA LEU A 187 -2.11 7.59 -0.15
C LEU A 187 -1.08 6.68 -0.79
N GLU A 188 -1.50 5.47 -1.20
CA GLU A 188 -0.74 4.62 -2.11
C GLU A 188 -1.13 4.95 -3.55
N VAL A 189 -0.14 5.18 -4.42
CA VAL A 189 -0.33 5.34 -5.86
C VAL A 189 0.52 4.31 -6.57
N THR A 190 -0.12 3.45 -7.36
CA THR A 190 0.54 2.48 -8.24
C THR A 190 0.23 2.82 -9.69
N ALA A 191 1.25 3.10 -10.49
CA ALA A 191 1.05 3.53 -11.87
C ALA A 191 0.48 2.41 -12.76
N LEU A 192 1.01 1.20 -12.63
CA LEU A 192 0.48 0.01 -13.31
C LEU A 192 0.42 -1.16 -12.32
N HIS A 193 -0.77 -1.68 -12.12
CA HIS A 193 -1.03 -2.89 -11.35
C HIS A 193 -1.65 -3.94 -12.25
N VAL A 194 -0.99 -5.10 -12.36
CA VAL A 194 -1.50 -6.26 -13.09
C VAL A 194 -1.88 -7.32 -12.06
N LYS A 195 -3.17 -7.63 -11.99
CA LYS A 195 -3.73 -8.66 -11.13
C LYS A 195 -4.13 -9.87 -11.94
N LEU A 196 -3.50 -11.01 -11.71
CA LEU A 196 -3.90 -12.28 -12.33
C LEU A 196 -5.11 -12.84 -11.59
N LEU A 197 -6.18 -13.12 -12.33
CA LEU A 197 -7.50 -13.41 -11.75
C LEU A 197 -7.60 -14.80 -11.10
N GLY A 198 -6.70 -15.73 -11.44
CA GLY A 198 -6.73 -17.10 -10.93
C GLY A 198 -7.99 -17.89 -11.35
N GLY A 199 -8.10 -19.10 -10.79
CA GLY A 199 -9.31 -19.94 -10.86
C GLY A 199 -9.24 -21.15 -11.81
N LYS A 200 -9.99 -22.21 -11.47
CA LYS A 200 -10.06 -23.49 -12.23
C LYS A 200 -10.87 -23.39 -13.53
N THR A 201 -11.74 -22.39 -13.64
CA THR A 201 -12.68 -22.17 -14.76
C THR A 201 -12.24 -21.03 -15.68
N THR A 202 -11.46 -20.08 -15.17
CA THR A 202 -11.15 -18.80 -15.85
C THR A 202 -9.69 -18.37 -15.68
N GLY A 203 -8.78 -19.18 -15.14
CA GLY A 203 -7.40 -18.76 -14.86
C GLY A 203 -6.43 -19.34 -15.89
N ALA A 204 -6.18 -18.64 -17.00
CA ALA A 204 -5.26 -19.17 -18.02
C ALA A 204 -3.79 -19.13 -17.58
N LEU A 205 -3.42 -18.21 -16.68
CA LEU A 205 -2.00 -17.92 -16.38
C LEU A 205 -1.60 -18.16 -14.92
N GLY A 206 -2.50 -17.93 -13.95
CA GLY A 206 -2.16 -17.97 -12.53
C GLY A 206 -2.94 -16.95 -11.70
N SER A 207 -2.47 -16.69 -10.48
CA SER A 207 -3.03 -15.71 -9.54
C SER A 207 -1.94 -14.86 -8.90
N GLY A 208 -2.27 -13.63 -8.50
CA GLY A 208 -1.38 -12.73 -7.76
C GLY A 208 -1.19 -11.39 -8.46
N ASP A 209 -0.20 -10.63 -8.00
CA ASP A 209 -0.09 -9.21 -8.31
C ASP A 209 1.30 -8.83 -8.81
N VAL A 210 1.34 -7.96 -9.80
CA VAL A 210 2.55 -7.28 -10.27
C VAL A 210 2.29 -5.78 -10.23
N LYS A 211 3.11 -5.05 -9.46
CA LYS A 211 3.03 -3.60 -9.32
C LYS A 211 4.27 -2.96 -9.92
N LEU A 212 4.08 -1.98 -10.79
CA LEU A 212 5.15 -1.18 -11.40
C LEU A 212 4.96 0.29 -11.04
N ALA A 213 6.05 0.91 -10.59
CA ALA A 213 6.12 2.25 -10.03
C ALA A 213 5.03 2.49 -8.98
N SER A 214 5.35 2.19 -7.73
CA SER A 214 4.45 2.42 -6.60
C SER A 214 5.09 3.36 -5.59
N VAL A 215 4.28 4.27 -5.08
CA VAL A 215 4.67 5.27 -4.09
C VAL A 215 3.61 5.35 -2.99
N THR A 216 4.02 5.70 -1.79
CA THR A 216 3.14 6.01 -0.67
C THR A 216 3.61 7.29 0.00
N CYS A 217 2.69 8.22 0.25
CA CYS A 217 2.96 9.46 0.98
C CYS A 217 1.87 9.68 2.03
N GLY A 218 2.21 10.30 3.16
CA GLY A 218 1.24 10.69 4.17
C GLY A 218 1.81 10.67 5.58
N PRO A 219 0.97 10.78 6.61
CA PRO A 219 -0.49 10.82 6.53
C PRO A 219 -1.07 12.18 6.06
N SER A 220 -2.29 12.18 5.51
CA SER A 220 -3.13 13.37 5.37
C SER A 220 -3.78 13.71 6.72
N LYS A 221 -3.87 15.00 7.05
CA LYS A 221 -4.68 15.47 8.20
C LYS A 221 -6.17 15.56 7.86
N GLU A 222 -6.51 15.49 6.57
CA GLU A 222 -7.89 15.45 6.10
C GLU A 222 -8.52 14.10 6.50
N ARG A 223 -9.59 14.18 7.29
CA ARG A 223 -10.26 13.10 8.06
C ARG A 223 -10.05 11.70 7.48
N ALA A 224 -9.29 10.86 8.19
CA ALA A 224 -9.45 9.41 8.08
C ALA A 224 -10.94 9.07 8.22
N PRO A 225 -11.51 8.17 7.40
CA PRO A 225 -12.89 7.74 7.59
C PRO A 225 -13.04 7.23 9.02
N GLU A 226 -14.02 7.77 9.74
CA GLU A 226 -14.29 7.39 11.13
C GLU A 226 -14.44 5.87 11.19
N ALA A 227 -13.56 5.19 11.93
CA ALA A 227 -13.68 3.74 12.09
C ALA A 227 -15.09 3.42 12.60
N PRO A 228 -15.75 2.37 12.06
CA PRO A 228 -17.03 1.95 12.62
C PRO A 228 -16.85 1.70 14.12
N PRO A 229 -17.78 2.20 14.97
CA PRO A 229 -17.64 2.10 16.40
C PRO A 229 -17.46 0.64 16.79
N ARG A 230 -16.39 0.35 17.52
CA ARG A 230 -16.16 -0.99 18.07
C ARG A 230 -17.31 -1.29 19.02
N PRO A 231 -18.08 -2.39 18.83
CA PRO A 231 -19.18 -2.71 19.74
C PRO A 231 -18.60 -2.96 21.13
N THR A 232 -18.94 -2.07 22.06
CA THR A 232 -18.57 -2.13 23.47
C THR A 232 -19.78 -2.62 24.23
N GLY A 233 -19.92 -3.95 24.34
CA GLY A 233 -20.88 -4.57 25.24
C GLY A 233 -21.43 -5.90 24.72
N PRO A 234 -21.79 -6.83 25.62
CA PRO A 234 -22.48 -8.07 25.27
C PRO A 234 -23.95 -7.75 24.98
N GLY A 235 -24.21 -7.13 23.84
CA GLY A 235 -25.56 -6.87 23.33
C GLY A 235 -25.95 -7.96 22.33
N GLN A 236 -26.88 -8.81 22.73
CA GLN A 236 -27.46 -9.86 21.91
C GLN A 236 -28.03 -9.26 20.61
N VAL A 237 -27.51 -9.68 19.46
CA VAL A 237 -28.01 -9.27 18.15
C VAL A 237 -29.34 -9.99 17.92
N VAL A 238 -30.46 -9.30 18.13
CA VAL A 238 -31.75 -9.76 17.61
C VAL A 238 -31.83 -9.31 16.16
N VAL A 239 -31.40 -10.18 15.25
CA VAL A 239 -31.75 -10.04 13.84
C VAL A 239 -33.23 -10.40 13.73
N VAL A 240 -34.10 -9.41 13.53
CA VAL A 240 -35.44 -9.68 12.99
C VAL A 240 -35.31 -9.66 11.47
N PRO A 241 -35.44 -10.81 10.78
CA PRO A 241 -35.45 -10.85 9.32
C PRO A 241 -36.68 -10.09 8.80
N ALA A 242 -36.51 -9.28 7.77
CA ALA A 242 -37.62 -8.64 7.08
C ALA A 242 -38.56 -9.74 6.53
N GLY A 243 -39.80 -9.81 7.06
CA GLY A 243 -40.83 -10.76 6.62
C GLY A 243 -41.40 -11.70 7.70
N ALA A 244 -41.02 -11.59 8.97
CA ALA A 244 -41.65 -12.37 10.04
C ALA A 244 -43.11 -11.92 10.28
N PRO A 245 -44.09 -12.85 10.43
CA PRO A 245 -45.46 -12.49 10.75
C PRO A 245 -45.53 -11.81 12.11
N GLN A 246 -46.20 -10.66 12.20
CA GLN A 246 -46.57 -10.03 13.46
C GLN A 246 -47.68 -10.86 14.12
N THR A 247 -47.33 -11.85 14.92
CA THR A 247 -48.27 -12.54 15.81
C THR A 247 -47.76 -12.42 17.23
N GLY A 248 -48.52 -11.76 18.10
CA GLY A 248 -48.19 -11.63 19.52
C GLY A 248 -48.54 -10.26 20.09
N ASP A 249 -49.78 -9.86 19.92
CA ASP A 249 -50.51 -8.90 20.73
C ASP A 249 -50.22 -9.10 22.23
N GLY A 250 -49.49 -8.14 22.80
CA GLY A 250 -48.97 -8.17 24.16
C GLY A 250 -50.06 -8.21 25.22
N SER A 251 -50.51 -9.41 25.56
CA SER A 251 -51.39 -9.68 26.68
C SER A 251 -51.05 -11.03 27.30
N LEU A 252 -51.21 -11.08 28.62
CA LEU A 252 -51.02 -12.20 29.56
C LEU A 252 -49.59 -12.38 30.09
N ALA A 253 -49.30 -12.41 31.39
CA ALA A 253 -50.11 -12.15 32.57
C ALA A 253 -49.15 -11.95 33.77
N THR A 254 -49.60 -11.15 34.72
CA THR A 254 -49.26 -11.21 36.14
C THR A 254 -49.38 -12.63 36.71
N GLU A 255 -48.49 -12.96 37.67
CA GLU A 255 -48.68 -13.76 38.90
C GLU A 255 -47.49 -14.71 39.17
N GLY A 256 -46.94 -14.60 40.38
CA GLY A 256 -45.79 -15.35 40.90
C GLY A 256 -44.95 -14.51 41.86
#